data_AF-A0AAW2XL08-F1
#
_entry.id   AF-A0AAW2XL08-F1
#
_cell.length_a   1.000
_cell.length_b   1.000
_cell.length_c   1.000
_cell.angle_alpha   90.00
_cell.angle_beta   90.00
_cell.angle_gamma   90.00
#
_symmetry.space_group_name_H-M   'P 1'
#
loop_
_entity.id
_entity.type
_entity.pdbx_description
1 polymer ?
#
loop_
_entity_poly.entity_id
_entity_poly.type
_entity_poly.pdbx_seq_one_letter_code
_entity_poly.pdbx_strand_id
1 'polypeptide(L)'
;MDVNNAFLYGYLGEEIFMRHPEGYDVPDGHVCRLKRSLYGLKQASGQWNSELTTQLTIFGFIQSKHDYRLFTMRSDHGFLLLLVYVDDILIAGTSSDLISEVKGYLDHLFTVKDFGVAKYFLGLEIARSAQGLVVTQSKYIRLFAMLE
;
A
#
# COMPACT_ATOMS: atom_id res chain seq x y z
N MET A 1 -3.02 7.08 -1.93
CA MET A 1 -1.61 6.91 -2.33
C MET A 1 -1.44 5.51 -2.81
N ASP A 2 -0.49 5.26 -3.70
CA ASP A 2 -0.22 3.96 -4.27
C ASP A 2 1.28 3.68 -4.24
N VAL A 3 1.68 2.53 -3.70
CA VAL A 3 3.08 2.15 -3.55
C VAL A 3 3.59 1.46 -4.81
N ASN A 4 4.56 2.07 -5.48
CA ASN A 4 5.11 1.50 -6.70
C ASN A 4 5.84 0.18 -6.40
N ASN A 5 5.51 -0.88 -7.13
CA ASN A 5 6.18 -2.19 -7.00
C ASN A 5 6.23 -2.71 -5.55
N ALA A 6 5.15 -2.52 -4.78
CA ALA A 6 5.04 -2.85 -3.35
C ALA A 6 5.72 -4.16 -2.93
N PHE A 7 5.53 -5.25 -3.70
CA PHE A 7 6.12 -6.55 -3.38
C PHE A 7 7.64 -6.59 -3.37
N LEU A 8 8.33 -5.68 -4.08
CA LEU A 8 9.79 -5.63 -4.10
C LEU A 8 10.39 -5.14 -2.77
N TYR A 9 9.60 -4.49 -1.92
CA TYR A 9 10.05 -4.03 -0.61
C TYR A 9 10.03 -5.14 0.43
N GLY A 10 9.26 -6.21 0.22
CA GLY A 10 9.26 -7.39 1.09
C GLY A 10 10.58 -8.15 1.04
N TYR A 11 11.19 -8.37 2.21
CA TYR A 11 12.34 -9.27 2.33
C TYR A 11 11.90 -10.73 2.33
N LEU A 12 12.66 -11.60 1.70
CA LEU A 12 12.42 -13.05 1.78
C LEU A 12 13.20 -13.63 2.96
N GLY A 13 12.49 -14.20 3.93
CA GLY A 13 13.10 -14.95 5.03
C GLY A 13 13.55 -16.37 4.64
N GLU A 14 13.10 -16.86 3.50
CA GLU A 14 13.43 -18.18 2.96
C GLU A 14 14.25 -18.05 1.66
N GLU A 15 15.02 -19.09 1.33
CA GLU A 15 15.78 -19.11 0.08
C GLU A 15 14.91 -19.59 -1.07
N ILE A 16 14.66 -18.69 -2.02
CA ILE A 16 13.91 -18.98 -3.24
C ILE A 16 14.79 -18.76 -4.44
N PHE A 17 14.80 -19.75 -5.31
CA PHE A 17 15.52 -19.71 -6.56
C PHE A 17 14.53 -19.69 -7.72
N MET A 18 14.86 -18.95 -8.76
CA MET A 18 14.13 -18.95 -10.02
C MET A 18 15.07 -19.14 -11.20
N ARG A 19 14.54 -19.64 -12.31
CA ARG A 19 15.26 -19.56 -13.58
C ARG A 19 15.50 -18.09 -13.90
N HIS A 20 16.64 -17.80 -14.51
CA HIS A 20 16.92 -16.44 -14.96
C HIS A 20 15.87 -16.01 -16.01
N PRO A 21 15.59 -14.70 -16.12
CA PRO A 21 14.69 -14.20 -17.15
C PRO A 21 15.27 -14.46 -18.56
N GLU A 22 14.39 -14.51 -19.56
CA GLU A 22 14.83 -14.50 -20.96
C GLU A 22 15.66 -13.24 -21.25
N GLY A 23 16.69 -13.38 -22.09
CA GLY A 23 17.60 -12.30 -22.46
C GLY A 23 18.82 -12.12 -21.55
N TYR A 24 18.97 -12.94 -20.51
CA TYR A 24 20.20 -13.02 -19.71
C TYR A 24 21.02 -14.24 -20.12
N ASP A 25 22.30 -14.01 -20.45
CA ASP A 25 23.27 -15.09 -20.69
C ASP A 25 23.82 -15.57 -19.34
N VAL A 26 23.36 -16.76 -18.93
CA VAL A 26 23.69 -17.35 -17.63
C VAL A 26 24.26 -18.74 -17.87
N PRO A 27 25.42 -19.10 -17.27
CA PRO A 27 26.01 -20.41 -17.46
C PRO A 27 25.07 -21.54 -17.05
N ASP A 28 25.18 -22.67 -17.76
CA ASP A 28 24.39 -23.86 -17.46
C ASP A 28 24.50 -24.28 -15.98
N GLY A 29 23.36 -24.71 -15.44
CA GLY A 29 23.25 -25.13 -14.03
C GLY A 29 23.11 -24.00 -13.02
N HIS A 30 23.13 -22.72 -13.43
CA HIS A 30 22.94 -21.60 -12.52
C HIS A 30 21.49 -21.12 -12.47
N VAL A 31 21.09 -20.63 -11.30
CA VAL A 31 19.75 -20.07 -11.02
C VAL A 31 19.88 -18.77 -10.25
N CYS A 32 18.86 -17.91 -10.34
CA CYS A 32 18.83 -16.65 -9.60
C CYS A 32 18.29 -16.89 -8.19
N ARG A 33 19.04 -16.49 -7.17
CA ARG A 33 18.52 -16.41 -5.80
C ARG A 33 17.78 -15.09 -5.61
N LEU A 34 16.51 -15.16 -5.23
CA LEU A 34 15.71 -13.98 -4.94
C LEU A 34 16.10 -13.39 -3.58
N LYS A 35 16.39 -12.09 -3.57
CA LYS A 35 16.68 -11.32 -2.35
C LYS A 35 15.43 -10.60 -1.81
N ARG A 36 14.45 -10.37 -2.67
CA ARG A 36 13.20 -9.64 -2.39
C ARG A 36 12.04 -10.45 -2.96
N SER A 37 10.84 -10.25 -2.40
CA SER A 37 9.65 -10.83 -2.98
C SER A 37 9.34 -10.25 -4.37
N LEU A 38 8.76 -11.07 -5.23
CA LEU A 38 8.29 -10.70 -6.56
C LEU A 38 6.80 -11.01 -6.67
N TYR A 39 6.13 -10.32 -7.59
CA TYR A 39 4.75 -10.68 -7.93
C TYR A 39 4.65 -12.16 -8.35
N GLY A 40 3.55 -12.81 -7.95
CA GLY A 40 3.32 -14.23 -8.22
C GLY A 40 3.92 -15.19 -7.18
N LEU A 41 4.80 -14.73 -6.29
CA LEU A 41 5.22 -15.55 -5.16
C LEU A 41 4.12 -15.60 -4.09
N LYS A 42 3.88 -16.80 -3.54
CA LYS A 42 2.85 -17.04 -2.51
C LYS A 42 3.01 -16.13 -1.28
N GLN A 43 4.24 -15.84 -0.89
CA GLN A 43 4.59 -15.05 0.28
C GLN A 43 4.77 -13.56 -0.01
N ALA A 44 4.71 -13.11 -1.27
CA ALA A 44 5.01 -11.72 -1.62
C ALA A 44 4.13 -10.69 -0.91
N SER A 45 2.83 -10.93 -0.88
CA SER A 45 1.88 -10.07 -0.17
C SER A 45 2.13 -10.05 1.33
N GLY A 46 2.47 -11.20 1.92
CA GLY A 46 2.79 -11.32 3.34
C GLY A 46 4.06 -10.55 3.72
N GLN A 47 5.13 -10.68 2.93
CA GLN A 47 6.40 -10.00 3.20
C GLN A 47 6.28 -8.48 3.02
N TRP A 48 5.56 -8.03 2.00
CA TRP A 48 5.23 -6.61 1.85
C TRP A 48 4.45 -6.08 3.05
N ASN A 49 3.36 -6.75 3.42
CA ASN A 49 2.53 -6.33 4.54
C ASN A 49 3.32 -6.29 5.86
N SER A 50 4.21 -7.26 6.07
CA SER A 50 5.10 -7.29 7.24
C SER A 50 6.02 -6.07 7.28
N GLU A 51 6.72 -5.78 6.17
CA GLU A 51 7.62 -4.62 6.08
C GLU A 51 6.88 -3.31 6.33
N LEU A 52 5.75 -3.10 5.64
CA LEU A 52 4.93 -1.90 5.82
C LEU A 52 4.43 -1.77 7.27
N THR A 53 3.94 -2.86 7.86
CA THR A 53 3.47 -2.87 9.26
C THR A 53 4.59 -2.49 10.22
N THR A 54 5.80 -3.01 10.00
CA THR A 54 6.98 -2.67 10.80
C THR A 54 7.31 -1.18 10.71
N GLN A 55 7.39 -0.62 9.50
CA GLN A 55 7.72 0.81 9.33
C GLN A 55 6.62 1.72 9.91
N LEU A 56 5.34 1.39 9.72
CA LEU A 56 4.23 2.13 10.32
C LEU A 56 4.29 2.09 11.86
N THR A 57 4.64 0.94 12.43
CA THR A 57 4.80 0.79 13.89
C THR A 57 5.98 1.60 14.42
N ILE A 58 7.11 1.61 13.70
CA ILE A 58 8.29 2.44 14.03
C ILE A 58 7.93 3.92 14.02
N PHE A 59 7.14 4.36 13.03
CA PHE A 59 6.67 5.74 12.95
C PHE A 59 5.75 6.13 14.13
N GLY A 60 5.02 5.16 14.71
CA GLY A 60 4.15 5.38 15.87
C GLY A 60 2.69 4.97 15.66
N PHE A 61 2.35 4.34 14.53
CA PHE A 61 1.02 3.77 14.34
C PHE A 61 0.83 2.50 15.18
N ILE A 62 -0.41 2.29 15.60
CA ILE A 62 -0.88 1.07 16.23
C ILE A 62 -1.82 0.38 15.25
N GLN A 63 -1.52 -0.87 14.90
CA GLN A 63 -2.39 -1.70 14.08
C GLN A 63 -3.64 -2.11 14.87
N SER A 64 -4.81 -2.00 14.25
CA SER A 64 -6.07 -2.42 14.85
C SER A 64 -6.12 -3.93 15.02
N LYS A 65 -6.66 -4.37 16.16
CA LYS A 65 -6.92 -5.79 16.45
C LYS A 65 -8.19 -6.33 15.78
N HIS A 66 -9.05 -5.44 15.29
CA HIS A 66 -10.32 -5.79 14.65
C HIS A 66 -10.23 -5.81 13.13
N ASP A 67 -9.31 -5.04 12.56
CA ASP A 67 -9.01 -5.04 11.12
C ASP A 67 -7.52 -4.76 10.91
N TYR A 68 -6.77 -5.77 10.47
CA TYR A 68 -5.32 -5.66 10.24
C TYR A 68 -4.94 -4.72 9.10
N ARG A 69 -5.92 -4.21 8.32
CA ARG A 69 -5.70 -3.17 7.31
C ARG A 69 -5.73 -1.77 7.91
N LEU A 70 -6.24 -1.61 9.12
CA LEU A 70 -6.44 -0.32 9.76
C LEU A 70 -5.35 -0.05 10.80
N PHE A 71 -4.77 1.13 10.69
CA PHE A 71 -3.77 1.68 11.60
C PHE A 71 -4.26 3.00 12.17
N THR A 72 -3.97 3.25 13.44
CA THR A 72 -4.31 4.49 14.14
C THR A 72 -3.09 5.09 14.80
N MET A 73 -2.95 6.42 14.76
CA MET A 73 -1.92 7.14 15.50
C MET A 73 -2.57 8.33 16.20
N ARG A 74 -2.25 8.51 17.48
CA ARG A 74 -2.72 9.64 18.29
C ARG A 74 -1.52 10.34 18.89
N SER A 75 -1.49 11.66 18.76
CA SER A 75 -0.52 12.54 19.41
C SER A 75 -1.23 13.79 19.92
N ASP A 76 -0.51 14.64 20.64
CA ASP A 76 -1.00 15.95 21.05
C ASP A 76 -1.27 16.87 19.84
N HIS A 77 -0.67 16.57 18.69
CA HIS A 77 -0.82 17.32 17.44
C HIS A 77 -1.98 16.81 16.55
N GLY A 78 -2.64 15.72 16.93
CA GLY A 78 -3.82 15.21 16.23
C GLY A 78 -3.96 13.70 16.18
N PHE A 79 -4.92 13.27 15.38
CA PHE A 79 -5.26 11.87 15.18
C PHE A 79 -5.21 11.51 13.70
N LEU A 80 -4.55 10.39 13.39
CA LEU A 80 -4.49 9.81 12.05
C LEU A 80 -5.11 8.40 12.03
N LEU A 81 -5.76 8.12 10.92
CA LEU A 81 -6.22 6.83 10.45
C LEU A 81 -5.51 6.52 9.14
N LEU A 82 -4.97 5.32 9.03
CA LEU A 82 -4.34 4.84 7.81
C LEU A 82 -4.93 3.47 7.48
N LEU A 83 -5.52 3.36 6.29
CA LEU A 83 -6.12 2.14 5.77
C LEU A 83 -5.30 1.63 4.60
N VAL A 84 -4.86 0.38 4.69
CA VAL A 84 -3.98 -0.28 3.71
C VAL A 84 -4.74 -1.37 2.96
N TYR A 85 -4.66 -1.35 1.63
CA TYR A 85 -5.11 -2.45 0.78
C TYR A 85 -4.02 -2.76 -0.23
N VAL A 86 -3.18 -3.75 0.07
CA VAL A 86 -2.02 -4.11 -0.74
C VAL A 86 -1.11 -2.89 -0.98
N ASP A 87 -1.13 -2.29 -2.17
CA ASP A 87 -0.38 -1.12 -2.62
C ASP A 87 -1.13 0.20 -2.40
N ASP A 88 -2.47 0.16 -2.33
CA ASP A 88 -3.32 1.32 -2.06
C ASP A 88 -3.32 1.70 -0.56
N ILE A 89 -3.01 2.97 -0.27
CA ILE A 89 -3.02 3.54 1.09
C ILE A 89 -3.95 4.77 1.13
N LEU A 90 -4.92 4.73 2.03
CA LEU A 90 -5.78 5.87 2.37
C LEU A 90 -5.40 6.42 3.74
N ILE A 91 -5.11 7.72 3.80
CA ILE A 91 -4.80 8.43 5.04
C ILE A 91 -5.92 9.45 5.31
N ALA A 92 -6.44 9.43 6.54
CA ALA A 92 -7.39 10.41 7.03
C ALA A 92 -6.93 10.90 8.41
N GLY A 93 -7.22 12.15 8.76
CA GLY A 93 -6.79 12.66 10.05
C GLY A 93 -7.17 14.11 10.28
N THR A 94 -6.85 14.60 11.47
CA THR A 94 -7.22 15.94 11.93
C THR A 94 -6.14 16.99 11.68
N SER A 95 -4.94 16.59 11.24
CA SER A 95 -3.80 17.49 11.00
C SER A 95 -3.21 17.24 9.62
N SER A 96 -3.21 18.28 8.79
CA SER A 96 -2.57 18.25 7.45
C SER A 96 -1.07 18.05 7.53
N ASP A 97 -0.45 18.57 8.59
CA ASP A 97 1.00 18.53 8.77
C ASP A 97 1.44 17.10 9.10
N LEU A 98 0.74 16.44 10.03
CA LEU A 98 0.96 15.03 10.33
C LEU A 98 0.70 14.12 9.12
N ILE A 99 -0.33 14.42 8.32
CA ILE A 99 -0.58 13.69 7.07
C ILE A 99 0.61 13.86 6.12
N SER A 100 1.14 15.07 5.98
CA SER A 100 2.26 15.37 5.09
C SER A 100 3.56 14.71 5.55
N GLU A 101 3.78 14.65 6.86
CA GLU A 101 4.93 13.96 7.46
C GLU A 101 4.90 12.46 7.18
N VAL A 102 3.77 11.80 7.45
CA VAL A 102 3.60 10.35 7.15
C VAL A 102 3.76 10.09 5.65
N LYS A 103 3.24 10.97 4.80
CA LYS A 103 3.42 10.89 3.34
C LYS A 103 4.89 10.92 2.95
N GLY A 104 5.64 11.89 3.46
CA GLY A 104 7.07 12.02 3.18
C GLY A 104 7.88 10.83 3.71
N TYR A 105 7.52 10.34 4.90
CA TYR A 105 8.16 9.15 5.48
C TYR A 105 7.94 7.90 4.61
N LEU A 106 6.70 7.63 4.19
CA LEU A 106 6.39 6.49 3.34
C LEU A 106 7.02 6.61 1.94
N ASP A 107 7.02 7.81 1.36
CA ASP A 107 7.64 8.05 0.05
C ASP A 107 9.16 7.80 0.07
N HIS A 108 9.83 8.23 1.16
CA HIS A 108 11.25 7.98 1.36
C HIS A 108 11.61 6.49 1.41
N LEU A 109 10.73 5.65 1.96
CA LEU A 109 10.95 4.21 2.09
C LEU A 109 10.54 3.42 0.85
N PHE A 110 9.38 3.76 0.27
CA PHE A 110 8.67 2.87 -0.65
C PHE A 110 8.32 3.48 -2.01
N THR A 111 8.82 4.67 -2.35
CA THR A 111 8.52 5.35 -3.63
C THR A 111 7.03 5.37 -3.95
N VAL A 112 6.35 6.41 -3.45
CA VAL A 112 4.90 6.42 -3.39
C VAL A 112 4.32 7.44 -4.35
N LYS A 113 3.29 7.03 -5.08
CA LYS A 113 2.47 7.92 -5.89
C LYS A 113 1.38 8.55 -5.03
N ASP A 114 1.50 9.85 -4.77
CA ASP A 114 0.44 10.61 -4.12
C ASP A 114 -0.56 11.17 -5.15
N PHE A 115 -1.84 10.89 -4.91
CA PHE A 115 -2.96 11.40 -5.71
C PHE A 115 -3.63 12.63 -5.06
N GLY A 116 -3.06 13.14 -3.96
CA GLY A 116 -3.58 14.26 -3.20
C GLY A 116 -4.82 13.86 -2.40
N VAL A 117 -5.83 14.73 -2.40
CA VAL A 117 -7.10 14.49 -1.70
C VAL A 117 -7.82 13.31 -2.35
N ALA A 118 -8.12 12.28 -1.57
CA ALA A 118 -8.68 11.02 -2.07
C ALA A 118 -10.03 11.23 -2.77
N LYS A 119 -10.07 11.06 -4.09
CA LYS A 119 -11.31 11.05 -4.90
C LYS A 119 -11.79 9.64 -5.22
N TYR A 120 -10.86 8.69 -5.24
CA TYR A 120 -11.14 7.28 -5.48
C TYR A 120 -10.30 6.42 -4.53
N PHE A 121 -10.87 5.31 -4.06
CA PHE A 121 -10.17 4.29 -3.30
C PHE A 121 -10.90 2.95 -3.48
N LEU A 122 -10.22 1.92 -4.00
CA LEU A 122 -10.80 0.57 -4.20
C LEU A 122 -12.14 0.55 -4.96
N GLY A 123 -12.25 1.36 -6.03
CA GLY A 123 -13.48 1.47 -6.82
C GLY A 123 -14.59 2.29 -6.16
N LEU A 124 -14.40 2.79 -4.94
CA LEU A 124 -15.28 3.77 -4.30
C LEU A 124 -14.91 5.17 -4.79
N GLU A 125 -15.91 5.95 -5.16
CA GLU A 125 -15.81 7.37 -5.45
C GLU A 125 -16.14 8.18 -4.20
N ILE A 126 -15.28 9.14 -3.88
CA ILE A 126 -15.37 9.97 -2.70
C ILE A 126 -15.53 11.42 -3.14
N ALA A 127 -16.74 11.96 -2.96
CA ALA A 127 -17.04 13.38 -3.15
C ALA A 127 -17.14 14.08 -1.81
N ARG A 128 -16.62 15.31 -1.73
CA ARG A 128 -16.65 16.15 -0.54
C ARG A 128 -17.40 17.44 -0.85
N SER A 129 -18.24 17.86 0.09
CA SER A 129 -18.98 19.12 0.06
C SER A 129 -18.98 19.75 1.45
N ALA A 130 -19.44 20.99 1.56
CA ALA A 130 -19.61 21.64 2.87
C ALA A 130 -20.63 20.89 3.77
N GLN A 131 -21.54 20.11 3.18
CA GLN A 131 -22.57 19.34 3.88
C GLN A 131 -22.07 17.98 4.36
N GLY A 132 -20.89 17.54 3.90
CA GLY A 132 -20.30 16.26 4.28
C GLY A 132 -19.68 15.51 3.12
N LEU A 133 -19.53 14.20 3.32
CA LEU A 133 -18.82 13.29 2.45
C LEU A 133 -19.80 12.29 1.84
N VAL A 134 -19.76 12.15 0.52
CA VAL A 134 -20.60 11.21 -0.23
C VAL A 134 -19.68 10.14 -0.80
N VAL A 135 -19.98 8.88 -0.48
CA VAL A 135 -19.27 7.71 -1.02
C VAL A 135 -20.20 6.95 -1.95
N THR A 136 -19.80 6.72 -3.19
CA THR A 136 -20.61 6.01 -4.18
C THR A 136 -19.78 5.01 -4.98
N GLN A 137 -20.46 4.11 -5.69
CA GLN A 137 -19.85 3.24 -6.71
C GLN A 137 -20.51 3.48 -8.08
N SER A 138 -21.09 4.66 -8.32
CA SER A 138 -21.88 4.92 -9.54
C SER A 138 -21.09 4.70 -10.82
N LYS A 139 -19.79 5.05 -10.83
CA LYS A 139 -18.91 4.78 -11.97
C LYS A 139 -18.75 3.28 -12.24
N TYR A 140 -18.51 2.47 -11.20
CA TYR A 140 -18.37 1.02 -11.31
C TYR A 140 -19.66 0.39 -11.86
N ILE A 141 -20.81 0.75 -11.30
CA ILE A 141 -22.13 0.25 -11.73
C ILE A 141 -22.39 0.58 -13.21
N ARG A 142 -22.11 1.82 -13.63
CA ARG A 142 -22.30 2.23 -15.03
C ARG A 142 -21.36 1.49 -15.98
N LEU A 143 -20.12 1.24 -15.57
CA LEU A 143 -19.15 0.51 -16.38
C LEU A 143 -19.60 -0.94 -16.56
N PHE A 144 -20.14 -1.56 -15.51
CA PHE A 144 -20.67 -2.92 -15.55
C PHE A 144 -21.89 -3.03 -16.48
N ALA A 145 -22.82 -2.08 -16.39
CA ALA A 145 -24.03 -2.04 -17.22
C ALA A 145 -23.77 -1.75 -18.72
N MET A 146 -22.56 -1.34 -19.11
CA MET A 146 -22.15 -1.15 -20.52
C MET A 146 -21.48 -2.39 -21.12
N LEU A 147 -21.19 -3.41 -20.29
CA LEU A 147 -20.54 -4.66 -20.72
C LEU A 147 -21.55 -5.81 -20.93
N GLU A 148 -22.84 -5.57 -20.69
CA GLU A 148 -23.98 -6.43 -21.02
C GLU A 148 -24.78 -5.84 -22.19
#